data_AF-A0A1D1VMI9-F1
#
_entry.id   AF-A0A1D1VMI9-F1
#
_cell.length_a   1.000
_cell.length_b   1.000
_cell.length_c   1.000
_cell.angle_alpha   90.00
_cell.angle_beta   90.00
_cell.angle_gamma   90.00
#
_symmetry.space_group_name_H-M   'P 1'
#
loop_
_entity.id
_entity.type
_entity.pdbx_description
1 polymer ?
#
loop_
_entity_poly.entity_id
_entity_poly.type
_entity_poly.pdbx_seq_one_letter_code
_entity_poly.pdbx_strand_id
1 'polypeptide(L)'
;MGGQQSVLLSGARVMLSWPAWTRLCVAAFKLNVITVYIGQNPLYGYLSTGPAYMTALQEAKLLYPEVYRNVTLHTVYYPGGLISCADGAVQTVLTAGSITEYLSRMTGFSVIYTGSCSTETMVLGDFARERNVPVFSSTAGDTRITNKQRYPTTVTGAGTDHTSMPEGFFALLDLFEWRTVTTLCDALTQYPGLNAFHALACANLRLIQSKQRTKYNFYDTDFDSGLTSDYRPFLSRAKTDSRVIVLITHPRIMREMMLTAHALEMTNGEYVFLAGTITRVPTRGPITWKFGDGRDEVLFLDVGA
;
A
#
# COMPACT_ATOMS: atom_id res chain seq x y z
N MET A 1 34.03 41.55 34.47
CA MET A 1 34.16 42.24 33.18
C MET A 1 34.21 41.18 32.09
N GLY A 2 33.33 41.30 31.08
CA GLY A 2 33.21 40.40 29.92
C GLY A 2 32.45 39.11 30.23
N GLY A 3 31.27 38.78 29.69
CA GLY A 3 30.60 39.26 28.49
C GLY A 3 30.03 38.02 27.77
N GLN A 4 28.94 37.47 28.31
CA GLN A 4 28.20 36.34 27.73
C GLN A 4 27.35 36.87 26.56
N GLN A 5 27.71 36.51 25.32
CA GLN A 5 26.85 36.74 24.15
C GLN A 5 26.04 35.47 23.85
N SER A 6 24.73 35.63 23.95
CA SER A 6 23.70 34.69 23.52
C SER A 6 23.66 34.59 21.99
N VAL A 7 23.84 33.39 21.44
CA VAL A 7 23.58 33.09 20.03
C VAL A 7 22.08 32.80 19.87
N LEU A 8 21.34 33.82 19.43
CA LEU A 8 19.97 33.71 18.94
C LEU A 8 19.99 33.12 17.52
N LEU A 9 19.59 31.86 17.37
CA LEU A 9 19.30 31.24 16.08
C LEU A 9 18.00 31.84 15.53
N SER A 10 18.10 32.86 14.66
CA SER A 10 16.97 33.28 13.83
C SER A 10 16.77 32.26 12.72
N GLY A 11 15.75 31.41 12.86
CA GLY A 11 15.24 30.58 11.78
C GLY A 11 14.61 31.47 10.70
N ALA A 12 15.43 31.94 9.75
CA ALA A 12 14.95 32.58 8.55
C ALA A 12 14.12 31.56 7.76
N ARG A 13 12.81 31.78 7.70
CA ARG A 13 11.91 31.15 6.73
C ARG A 13 12.43 31.49 5.35
N VAL A 14 13.15 30.55 4.72
CA VAL A 14 13.33 30.54 3.27
C VAL A 14 11.98 30.15 2.68
N MET A 15 11.05 31.11 2.63
CA MET A 15 9.99 31.07 1.64
C MET A 15 10.70 31.15 0.30
N LEU A 16 10.84 30.01 -0.37
CA LEU A 16 11.15 29.95 -1.80
C LEU A 16 10.11 30.81 -2.52
N SER A 17 10.47 32.07 -2.77
CA SER A 17 9.70 32.95 -3.63
C SER A 17 9.75 32.34 -5.03
N TRP A 18 8.68 31.65 -5.41
CA TRP A 18 8.50 31.19 -6.78
C TRP A 18 8.69 32.40 -7.72
N PRO A 19 9.57 32.30 -8.74
CA PRO A 19 9.84 33.42 -9.64
C PRO A 19 8.53 33.94 -10.23
N ALA A 20 8.36 35.27 -10.33
CA ALA A 20 7.13 35.89 -10.87
C ALA A 20 6.73 35.35 -12.26
N TRP A 21 7.70 34.86 -13.04
CA TRP A 21 7.50 34.21 -14.34
C TRP A 21 6.72 32.88 -14.26
N THR A 22 6.78 32.16 -13.13
CA THR A 22 5.93 30.97 -12.90
C THR A 22 4.47 31.34 -12.67
N ARG A 23 4.18 32.55 -12.16
CA ARG A 23 2.81 33.08 -12.07
C ARG A 23 2.25 33.52 -13.43
N LEU A 24 3.12 33.88 -14.38
CA LEU A 24 2.74 34.42 -15.69
C LEU A 24 2.36 33.35 -16.73
N CYS A 25 2.65 32.07 -16.48
CA CYS A 25 2.35 30.99 -17.43
C CYS A 25 1.29 30.00 -16.96
N VAL A 26 0.62 30.23 -15.82
CA VAL A 26 -0.66 29.57 -15.54
C VAL A 26 -1.75 30.37 -16.24
N ALA A 27 -1.72 30.38 -17.58
CA ALA A 27 -2.92 30.69 -18.32
C ALA A 27 -4.04 29.79 -17.78
N ALA A 28 -5.26 30.32 -17.64
CA ALA A 28 -6.42 29.57 -17.14
C ALA A 28 -6.73 28.39 -18.07
N PHE A 29 -5.98 27.30 -17.96
CA PHE A 29 -6.20 26.09 -18.72
C PHE A 29 -7.32 25.32 -18.04
N LYS A 30 -8.27 24.83 -18.85
CA LYS A 30 -9.35 23.99 -18.35
C LYS A 30 -8.75 22.67 -17.87
N LEU A 31 -8.98 22.34 -16.60
CA LEU A 31 -8.55 21.08 -16.00
C LEU A 31 -9.73 20.11 -15.99
N ASN A 32 -9.57 18.93 -16.58
CA ASN A 32 -10.58 17.89 -16.56
C ASN A 32 -10.08 16.74 -15.69
N VAL A 33 -10.78 16.48 -14.59
CA VAL A 33 -10.49 15.37 -13.68
C VAL A 33 -11.44 14.24 -14.00
N ILE A 34 -10.90 13.08 -14.35
CA ILE A 34 -11.66 11.84 -14.57
C ILE A 34 -11.35 10.90 -13.41
N THR A 35 -12.33 10.61 -12.56
CA THR A 35 -12.17 9.58 -11.53
C THR A 35 -12.69 8.25 -12.04
N VAL A 36 -11.88 7.20 -11.95
CA VAL A 36 -12.25 5.83 -12.37
C VAL A 36 -12.37 4.95 -11.14
N TYR A 37 -13.47 4.19 -11.04
CA TYR A 37 -13.69 3.24 -9.95
C TYR A 37 -14.29 1.94 -10.48
N ILE A 38 -13.78 0.83 -9.95
CA ILE A 38 -14.27 -0.51 -10.27
C ILE A 38 -14.84 -1.14 -9.00
N GLY A 39 -16.16 -1.36 -8.98
CA GLY A 39 -16.85 -1.99 -7.86
C GLY A 39 -16.73 -1.24 -6.53
N GLN A 40 -16.93 -1.99 -5.44
CA GLN A 40 -17.10 -1.46 -4.08
C GLN A 40 -16.14 -2.10 -3.07
N ASN A 41 -14.93 -2.47 -3.50
CA ASN A 41 -13.94 -3.01 -2.57
C ASN A 41 -13.65 -1.98 -1.45
N PRO A 42 -13.67 -2.37 -0.16
CA PRO A 42 -13.49 -1.44 0.95
C PRO A 42 -12.08 -0.83 1.03
N LEU A 43 -11.10 -1.37 0.31
CA LEU A 43 -9.73 -0.85 0.27
C LEU A 43 -9.56 0.22 -0.83
N TYR A 44 -10.12 -0.01 -2.02
CA TYR A 44 -9.78 0.75 -3.23
C TYR A 44 -10.98 1.09 -4.13
N GLY A 45 -12.17 0.64 -3.79
CA GLY A 45 -13.41 0.87 -4.56
C GLY A 45 -13.99 2.26 -4.36
N TYR A 46 -15.16 2.50 -4.97
CA TYR A 46 -15.81 3.80 -4.94
C TYR A 46 -16.19 4.25 -3.52
N LEU A 47 -16.75 3.37 -2.70
CA LEU A 47 -17.17 3.71 -1.33
C LEU A 47 -16.00 4.18 -0.44
N SER A 48 -14.78 3.67 -0.65
CA SER A 48 -13.63 4.05 0.19
C SER A 48 -12.86 5.25 -0.35
N THR A 49 -12.72 5.38 -1.67
CA THR A 49 -11.85 6.39 -2.28
C THR A 49 -12.61 7.56 -2.90
N GLY A 50 -13.87 7.37 -3.29
CA GLY A 50 -14.69 8.37 -3.96
C GLY A 50 -14.91 9.64 -3.14
N PRO A 51 -15.43 9.54 -1.89
CA PRO A 51 -15.57 10.70 -1.00
C PRO A 51 -14.25 11.44 -0.79
N ALA A 52 -13.15 10.72 -0.61
CA ALA A 52 -11.83 11.32 -0.39
C ALA A 52 -11.39 12.19 -1.58
N TYR A 53 -11.58 11.73 -2.83
CA TYR A 53 -11.23 12.52 -4.02
C TYR A 53 -12.14 13.74 -4.20
N MET A 54 -13.43 13.62 -3.90
CA MET A 54 -14.36 14.75 -3.96
C MET A 54 -13.99 15.83 -2.93
N THR A 55 -13.70 15.43 -1.69
CA THR A 55 -13.25 16.36 -0.64
C THR A 55 -11.91 16.99 -1.01
N ALA A 56 -10.93 16.19 -1.47
CA ALA A 56 -9.63 16.71 -1.88
C ALA A 56 -9.75 17.73 -3.03
N LEU A 57 -10.65 17.52 -3.98
CA LEU A 57 -10.91 18.48 -5.06
C LEU A 57 -11.56 19.77 -4.54
N GLN A 58 -12.46 19.68 -3.56
CA GLN A 58 -13.05 20.86 -2.91
C GLN A 58 -12.00 21.67 -2.16
N GLU A 59 -11.12 21.02 -1.41
CA GLU A 59 -10.02 21.67 -0.71
C GLU A 59 -9.01 22.28 -1.70
N ALA A 60 -8.67 21.58 -2.76
CA ALA A 60 -7.77 22.08 -3.80
C ALA A 60 -8.30 23.34 -4.49
N LYS A 61 -9.63 23.45 -4.67
CA LYS A 61 -10.27 24.68 -5.18
C LYS A 61 -10.06 25.88 -4.27
N LEU A 62 -10.05 25.67 -2.95
CA LEU A 62 -9.83 26.74 -1.97
C LEU A 62 -8.36 27.13 -1.88
N LEU A 63 -7.45 26.14 -1.93
CA LEU A 63 -6.01 26.36 -1.80
C LEU A 63 -5.37 26.90 -3.08
N TYR A 64 -5.86 26.48 -4.25
CA TYR A 64 -5.29 26.81 -5.56
C TYR A 64 -6.36 27.31 -6.53
N PRO A 65 -7.05 28.43 -6.20
CA PRO A 65 -8.19 28.91 -6.98
C PRO A 65 -7.83 29.21 -8.43
N GLU A 66 -6.61 29.68 -8.72
CA GLU A 66 -6.18 29.97 -10.10
C GLU A 66 -6.05 28.71 -10.98
N VAL A 67 -5.71 27.56 -10.40
CA VAL A 67 -5.57 26.29 -11.11
C VAL A 67 -6.94 25.61 -11.26
N TYR A 68 -7.74 25.62 -10.21
CA TYR A 68 -9.00 24.89 -10.14
C TYR A 68 -10.24 25.75 -10.45
N ARG A 69 -10.06 27.00 -10.90
CA ARG A 69 -11.17 27.90 -11.28
C ARG A 69 -12.08 27.29 -12.33
N ASN A 70 -11.48 26.59 -13.30
CA ASN A 70 -12.16 25.98 -14.45
C ASN A 70 -11.91 24.46 -14.47
N VAL A 71 -12.23 23.80 -13.35
CA VAL A 71 -12.11 22.34 -13.22
C VAL A 71 -13.45 21.64 -13.46
N THR A 72 -13.44 20.59 -14.26
CA THR A 72 -14.55 19.64 -14.38
C THR A 72 -14.20 18.33 -13.70
N LEU A 73 -15.20 17.66 -13.12
CA LEU A 73 -15.07 16.33 -12.54
C LEU A 73 -16.02 15.39 -13.28
N HIS A 74 -15.47 14.32 -13.85
CA HIS A 74 -16.20 13.24 -14.49
C HIS A 74 -15.94 11.95 -13.74
N THR A 75 -16.97 11.16 -13.47
CA THR A 75 -16.83 9.87 -12.81
C THR A 75 -17.18 8.76 -13.77
N VAL A 76 -16.22 7.86 -13.98
CA VAL A 76 -16.41 6.58 -14.65
C VAL A 76 -16.48 5.52 -13.57
N TYR A 77 -17.64 4.89 -13.42
CA TYR A 77 -17.87 3.87 -12.42
C TYR A 77 -18.36 2.61 -13.11
N TYR A 78 -17.62 1.52 -12.92
CA TYR A 78 -18.10 0.19 -13.27
C TYR A 78 -18.83 -0.41 -12.06
N PRO A 79 -20.14 -0.65 -12.14
CA PRO A 79 -20.90 -1.19 -11.02
C PRO A 79 -20.46 -2.61 -10.68
N GLY A 80 -20.31 -2.89 -9.39
CA GLY A 80 -19.90 -4.21 -8.91
C GLY A 80 -19.84 -4.29 -7.39
N GLY A 81 -19.92 -5.50 -6.85
CA GLY A 81 -19.77 -5.75 -5.41
C GLY A 81 -18.30 -5.79 -4.97
N LEU A 82 -17.97 -6.77 -4.14
CA LEU A 82 -16.60 -7.10 -3.79
C LEU A 82 -15.93 -7.82 -4.96
N ILE A 83 -15.34 -7.04 -5.87
CA ILE A 83 -14.58 -7.55 -7.01
C ILE A 83 -13.12 -7.74 -6.57
N SER A 84 -12.54 -8.89 -6.93
CA SER A 84 -11.11 -9.15 -6.71
C SER A 84 -10.26 -8.20 -7.55
N CYS A 85 -9.03 -7.94 -7.14
CA CYS A 85 -8.14 -7.05 -7.89
C CYS A 85 -7.90 -7.55 -9.33
N ALA A 86 -7.80 -8.88 -9.52
CA ALA A 86 -7.63 -9.49 -10.84
C ALA A 86 -8.88 -9.32 -11.72
N ASP A 87 -10.07 -9.59 -11.19
CA ASP A 87 -11.33 -9.42 -11.93
C ASP A 87 -11.58 -7.94 -12.24
N GLY A 88 -11.22 -7.05 -11.32
CA GLY A 88 -11.32 -5.60 -11.52
C GLY A 88 -10.47 -5.12 -12.70
N ALA A 89 -9.32 -5.75 -12.95
CA ALA A 89 -8.49 -5.44 -14.10
C ALA A 89 -9.20 -5.77 -15.43
N VAL A 90 -9.96 -6.86 -15.48
CA VAL A 90 -10.81 -7.20 -16.63
C VAL A 90 -11.90 -6.14 -16.81
N GLN A 91 -12.55 -5.73 -15.73
CA GLN A 91 -13.60 -4.70 -15.80
C GLN A 91 -13.06 -3.32 -16.17
N THR A 92 -11.81 -3.02 -15.81
CA THR A 92 -11.14 -1.77 -16.20
C THR A 92 -11.09 -1.62 -17.73
N VAL A 93 -10.89 -2.72 -18.47
CA VAL A 93 -10.95 -2.71 -19.94
C VAL A 93 -12.30 -2.21 -20.45
N LEU A 94 -13.40 -2.63 -19.80
CA LEU A 94 -14.75 -2.21 -20.19
C LEU A 94 -14.99 -0.72 -19.94
N THR A 95 -14.31 -0.12 -18.97
CA THR A 95 -14.41 1.33 -18.71
C THR A 95 -13.65 2.19 -19.72
N ALA A 96 -12.72 1.62 -20.50
CA ALA A 96 -11.91 2.35 -21.46
C ALA A 96 -12.74 3.07 -22.54
N GLY A 97 -13.89 2.50 -22.91
CA GLY A 97 -14.84 3.12 -23.84
C GLY A 97 -15.42 4.42 -23.29
N SER A 98 -15.92 4.41 -22.04
CA SER A 98 -16.43 5.61 -21.37
C SER A 98 -15.35 6.66 -21.15
N ILE A 99 -14.12 6.24 -20.77
CA ILE A 99 -12.99 7.16 -20.62
C ILE A 99 -12.66 7.82 -21.98
N THR A 100 -12.65 7.03 -23.05
CA THR A 100 -12.43 7.52 -24.42
C THR A 100 -13.49 8.56 -24.82
N GLU A 101 -14.76 8.29 -24.54
CA GLU A 101 -15.86 9.21 -24.84
C GLU A 101 -15.64 10.56 -24.16
N TYR A 102 -15.32 10.57 -22.86
CA TYR A 102 -14.98 11.82 -22.17
C TYR A 102 -13.77 12.52 -22.81
N LEU A 103 -12.66 11.81 -22.99
CA LEU A 103 -11.44 12.39 -23.55
C LEU A 103 -11.66 13.01 -24.95
N SER A 104 -12.53 12.41 -25.77
CA SER A 104 -12.85 12.93 -27.11
C SER A 104 -13.70 14.21 -27.13
N ARG A 105 -14.45 14.49 -26.05
CA ARG A 105 -15.34 15.66 -25.95
C ARG A 105 -14.74 16.81 -25.13
N MET A 106 -13.68 16.54 -24.38
CA MET A 106 -13.07 17.52 -23.50
C MET A 106 -11.98 18.31 -24.20
N THR A 107 -11.88 19.58 -23.84
CA THR A 107 -10.77 20.47 -24.21
C THR A 107 -9.98 20.83 -22.96
N GLY A 108 -8.69 21.12 -23.12
CA GLY A 108 -7.79 21.42 -22.00
C GLY A 108 -7.01 20.20 -21.51
N PHE A 109 -6.46 20.31 -20.31
CA PHE A 109 -5.61 19.26 -19.72
C PHE A 109 -6.48 18.25 -18.99
N SER A 110 -6.30 16.96 -19.29
CA SER A 110 -7.06 15.89 -18.63
C SER A 110 -6.15 15.05 -17.75
N VAL A 111 -6.68 14.62 -16.61
CA VAL A 111 -5.99 13.75 -15.68
C VAL A 111 -6.94 12.68 -15.17
N ILE A 112 -6.45 11.46 -15.07
CA ILE A 112 -7.20 10.34 -14.52
C ILE A 112 -6.74 10.10 -13.08
N TYR A 113 -7.69 10.08 -12.14
CA TYR A 113 -7.49 9.66 -10.76
C TYR A 113 -8.19 8.33 -10.54
N THR A 114 -7.54 7.41 -9.83
CA THR A 114 -8.16 6.13 -9.52
C THR A 114 -7.80 5.62 -8.14
N GLY A 115 -8.82 5.13 -7.43
CA GLY A 115 -8.64 4.38 -6.20
C GLY A 115 -8.08 2.98 -6.47
N SER A 116 -8.11 2.50 -7.72
CA SER A 116 -7.85 1.13 -8.17
C SER A 116 -6.62 0.45 -7.59
N CYS A 117 -6.77 -0.86 -7.38
CA CYS A 117 -5.67 -1.74 -7.01
C CYS A 117 -4.59 -1.83 -8.11
N SER A 118 -3.52 -2.59 -7.85
CA SER A 118 -2.37 -2.67 -8.75
C SER A 118 -2.67 -3.20 -10.16
N THR A 119 -3.41 -4.31 -10.30
CA THR A 119 -3.68 -4.89 -11.63
C THR A 119 -4.64 -4.02 -12.45
N GLU A 120 -5.63 -3.42 -11.81
CA GLU A 120 -6.50 -2.40 -12.42
C GLU A 120 -5.69 -1.19 -12.91
N THR A 121 -4.80 -0.67 -12.05
CA THR A 121 -3.94 0.47 -12.40
C THR A 121 -2.96 0.14 -13.52
N MET A 122 -2.47 -1.10 -13.61
CA MET A 122 -1.62 -1.53 -14.73
C MET A 122 -2.37 -1.51 -16.07
N VAL A 123 -3.63 -1.97 -16.09
CA VAL A 123 -4.47 -1.91 -17.30
C VAL A 123 -4.76 -0.45 -17.68
N LEU A 124 -5.12 0.37 -16.70
CA LEU A 124 -5.37 1.80 -16.91
C LEU A 124 -4.10 2.55 -17.35
N GLY A 125 -2.93 2.15 -16.83
CA GLY A 125 -1.63 2.72 -17.20
C GLY A 125 -1.23 2.40 -18.63
N ASP A 126 -1.49 1.18 -19.12
CA ASP A 126 -1.30 0.83 -20.53
C ASP A 126 -2.24 1.67 -21.42
N PHE A 127 -3.52 1.80 -21.06
CA PHE A 127 -4.45 2.70 -21.77
C PHE A 127 -3.96 4.15 -21.78
N ALA A 128 -3.49 4.63 -20.63
CA ALA A 128 -3.06 5.99 -20.43
C ALA A 128 -1.78 6.34 -21.20
N ARG A 129 -0.87 5.38 -21.37
CA ARG A 129 0.27 5.50 -22.29
C ARG A 129 -0.20 5.77 -23.71
N GLU A 130 -1.10 4.94 -24.23
CA GLU A 130 -1.60 5.07 -25.62
C GLU A 130 -2.40 6.36 -25.85
N ARG A 131 -3.06 6.86 -24.80
CA ARG A 131 -3.84 8.11 -24.84
C ARG A 131 -3.05 9.36 -24.46
N ASN A 132 -1.79 9.20 -24.05
CA ASN A 132 -0.95 10.27 -23.52
C ASN A 132 -1.67 11.12 -22.45
N VAL A 133 -2.29 10.44 -21.48
CA VAL A 133 -3.00 11.07 -20.36
C VAL A 133 -2.35 10.63 -19.05
N PRO A 134 -2.13 11.52 -18.08
CA PRO A 134 -1.61 11.13 -16.77
C PRO A 134 -2.64 10.35 -15.96
N VAL A 135 -2.18 9.29 -15.29
CA VAL A 135 -2.94 8.50 -14.30
C VAL A 135 -2.28 8.63 -12.94
N PHE A 136 -3.08 8.96 -11.93
CA PHE A 136 -2.68 8.93 -10.52
C PHE A 136 -3.51 7.87 -9.80
N SER A 137 -2.83 6.85 -9.27
CA SER A 137 -3.46 5.84 -8.40
C SER A 137 -3.10 6.09 -6.94
N SER A 138 -4.08 6.08 -6.03
CA SER A 138 -3.79 6.26 -4.60
C SER A 138 -3.52 4.97 -3.83
N THR A 139 -3.73 3.78 -4.42
CA THR A 139 -3.61 2.51 -3.68
C THR A 139 -2.71 1.48 -4.34
N ALA A 140 -2.43 1.59 -5.64
CA ALA A 140 -1.64 0.61 -6.38
C ALA A 140 -0.16 0.60 -5.96
N GLY A 141 0.25 -0.37 -5.15
CA GLY A 141 1.61 -0.48 -4.61
C GLY A 141 2.55 -1.45 -5.33
N ASP A 142 2.14 -2.06 -6.44
CA ASP A 142 2.95 -3.08 -7.14
C ASP A 142 4.15 -2.44 -7.86
N THR A 143 5.34 -3.00 -7.64
CA THR A 143 6.60 -2.44 -8.13
C THR A 143 6.68 -2.44 -9.66
N ARG A 144 5.90 -3.26 -10.37
CA ARG A 144 5.85 -3.27 -11.84
C ARG A 144 5.36 -1.95 -12.42
N ILE A 145 4.54 -1.20 -11.68
CA ILE A 145 4.02 0.12 -12.10
C ILE A 145 5.15 1.18 -12.15
N THR A 146 6.28 0.92 -11.50
CA THR A 146 7.46 1.81 -11.55
C THR A 146 8.20 1.76 -12.88
N ASN A 147 7.93 0.77 -13.75
CA ASN A 147 8.53 0.69 -15.08
C ASN A 147 8.03 1.85 -15.96
N LYS A 148 8.81 2.94 -16.06
CA LYS A 148 8.45 4.12 -16.85
C LYS A 148 8.57 3.94 -18.36
N GLN A 149 9.23 2.88 -18.83
CA GLN A 149 9.15 2.53 -20.25
C GLN A 149 7.75 2.02 -20.59
N ARG A 150 7.13 1.23 -19.71
CA ARG A 150 5.76 0.73 -19.90
C ARG A 150 4.69 1.70 -19.44
N TYR A 151 4.91 2.40 -18.32
CA TYR A 151 3.94 3.27 -17.66
C TYR A 151 4.46 4.72 -17.52
N PRO A 152 4.80 5.41 -18.63
CA PRO A 152 5.45 6.72 -18.58
C PRO A 152 4.58 7.81 -17.96
N THR A 153 3.25 7.68 -18.04
CA THR A 153 2.28 8.68 -17.56
C THR A 153 1.58 8.25 -16.26
N THR A 154 1.97 7.13 -15.65
CA THR A 154 1.34 6.63 -14.43
C THR A 154 2.18 6.96 -13.20
N VAL A 155 1.54 7.50 -12.18
CA VAL A 155 2.11 7.76 -10.86
C VAL A 155 1.24 7.08 -9.82
N THR A 156 1.87 6.53 -8.78
CA THR A 156 1.19 5.93 -7.65
C THR A 156 1.57 6.66 -6.37
N GLY A 157 0.59 6.89 -5.50
CA GLY A 157 0.74 7.42 -4.15
C GLY A 157 0.41 6.39 -3.07
N ALA A 158 0.51 5.09 -3.37
CA ALA A 158 0.25 4.04 -2.39
C ALA A 158 1.17 4.21 -1.16
N GLY A 159 0.58 4.47 0.01
CA GLY A 159 1.33 4.77 1.25
C GLY A 159 2.13 3.59 1.81
N THR A 160 1.78 2.36 1.42
CA THR A 160 2.61 1.16 1.60
C THR A 160 2.97 0.65 0.23
N ASP A 161 3.82 1.37 -0.48
CA ASP A 161 4.42 0.83 -1.69
C ASP A 161 5.20 -0.43 -1.29
N HIS A 162 4.97 -1.52 -2.01
CA HIS A 162 5.60 -2.80 -1.68
C HIS A 162 7.12 -2.78 -1.94
N THR A 163 7.68 -1.63 -2.34
CA THR A 163 9.11 -1.32 -2.43
C THR A 163 9.68 -0.83 -1.09
N SER A 164 9.08 0.18 -0.44
CA SER A 164 9.65 0.75 0.79
C SER A 164 9.57 -0.20 1.99
N MET A 165 8.55 -1.06 2.06
CA MET A 165 8.40 -2.01 3.17
C MET A 165 9.57 -3.01 3.21
N PRO A 166 9.92 -3.70 2.11
CA PRO A 166 11.13 -4.53 2.07
C PRO A 166 12.42 -3.75 2.34
N GLU A 167 12.56 -2.51 1.85
CA GLU A 167 13.76 -1.68 2.14
C GLU A 167 13.92 -1.42 3.65
N GLY A 168 12.85 -0.97 4.31
CA GLY A 168 12.84 -0.80 5.77
C GLY A 168 13.10 -2.10 6.52
N PHE A 169 12.57 -3.22 6.01
CA PHE A 169 12.83 -4.54 6.56
C PHE A 169 14.31 -4.93 6.45
N PHE A 170 14.97 -4.73 5.31
CA PHE A 170 16.41 -5.02 5.18
C PHE A 170 17.28 -4.08 6.01
N ALA A 171 16.90 -2.80 6.11
CA ALA A 171 17.58 -1.87 7.01
C ALA A 171 17.49 -2.32 8.48
N LEU A 172 16.35 -2.89 8.89
CA LEU A 172 16.18 -3.50 10.21
C LEU A 172 17.09 -4.72 10.40
N LEU A 173 17.14 -5.62 9.41
CA LEU A 173 18.05 -6.78 9.47
C LEU A 173 19.52 -6.35 9.58
N ASP A 174 19.89 -5.27 8.89
CA ASP A 174 21.23 -4.72 8.96
C ASP A 174 21.56 -4.14 10.33
N LEU A 175 20.63 -3.35 10.89
CA LEU A 175 20.77 -2.72 12.20
C LEU A 175 21.02 -3.74 13.32
N PHE A 176 20.32 -4.88 13.28
CA PHE A 176 20.41 -5.93 14.29
C PHE A 176 21.33 -7.09 13.90
N GLU A 177 22.07 -6.93 12.79
CA GLU A 177 22.97 -7.95 12.25
C GLU A 177 22.31 -9.32 12.01
N TRP A 178 20.99 -9.33 11.78
CA TRP A 178 20.26 -10.54 11.45
C TRP A 178 20.56 -10.97 10.01
N ARG A 179 20.93 -12.24 9.84
CA ARG A 179 21.33 -12.79 8.52
C ARG A 179 20.46 -13.95 8.05
N THR A 180 19.63 -14.51 8.92
CA THR A 180 18.80 -15.66 8.61
C THR A 180 17.35 -15.39 9.01
N VAL A 181 16.44 -15.50 8.05
CA VAL A 181 15.03 -15.13 8.21
C VAL A 181 14.12 -16.20 7.61
N THR A 182 13.04 -16.51 8.30
CA THR A 182 11.91 -17.29 7.76
C THR A 182 10.73 -16.38 7.45
N THR A 183 10.19 -16.46 6.23
CA THR A 183 8.96 -15.75 5.83
C THR A 183 7.80 -16.74 5.76
N LEU A 184 6.72 -16.47 6.49
CA LEU A 184 5.46 -17.21 6.41
C LEU A 184 4.41 -16.36 5.70
N CYS A 185 3.97 -16.84 4.54
CA CYS A 185 3.09 -16.13 3.61
C CYS A 185 1.73 -16.81 3.50
N ASP A 186 0.67 -16.06 3.77
CA ASP A 186 -0.71 -16.56 3.74
C ASP A 186 -1.42 -16.19 2.43
N ALA A 187 -1.97 -17.19 1.74
CA ALA A 187 -2.78 -17.01 0.54
C ALA A 187 -4.13 -16.33 0.85
N LEU A 188 -4.62 -16.49 2.08
CA LEU A 188 -5.75 -15.76 2.63
C LEU A 188 -7.04 -15.91 1.80
N THR A 189 -7.32 -17.11 1.26
CA THR A 189 -8.40 -17.35 0.29
C THR A 189 -9.80 -17.10 0.85
N GLN A 190 -9.97 -17.23 2.17
CA GLN A 190 -11.20 -16.92 2.88
C GLN A 190 -11.45 -15.41 3.08
N TYR A 191 -10.49 -14.54 2.70
CA TYR A 191 -10.62 -13.08 2.69
C TYR A 191 -10.32 -12.50 1.30
N PRO A 192 -11.19 -12.72 0.30
CA PRO A 192 -10.94 -12.31 -1.09
C PRO A 192 -10.78 -10.80 -1.30
N GLY A 193 -11.22 -9.97 -0.35
CA GLY A 193 -10.99 -8.52 -0.39
C GLY A 193 -9.59 -8.09 0.09
N LEU A 194 -8.91 -8.93 0.88
CA LEU A 194 -7.62 -8.64 1.52
C LEU A 194 -6.46 -9.49 0.96
N ASN A 195 -6.77 -10.60 0.29
CA ASN A 195 -5.78 -11.54 -0.23
C ASN A 195 -4.78 -10.88 -1.20
N ALA A 196 -5.26 -9.96 -2.05
CA ALA A 196 -4.44 -9.29 -3.05
C ALA A 196 -3.28 -8.53 -2.42
N PHE A 197 -3.51 -7.87 -1.29
CA PHE A 197 -2.43 -7.18 -0.57
C PHE A 197 -1.38 -8.18 -0.07
N HIS A 198 -1.80 -9.26 0.58
CA HIS A 198 -0.86 -10.21 1.20
C HIS A 198 -0.07 -10.97 0.14
N ALA A 199 -0.74 -11.41 -0.93
CA ALA A 199 -0.11 -12.03 -2.09
C ALA A 199 0.93 -11.09 -2.73
N LEU A 200 0.59 -9.82 -2.93
CA LEU A 200 1.53 -8.83 -3.49
C LEU A 200 2.68 -8.51 -2.52
N ALA A 201 2.43 -8.39 -1.22
CA ALA A 201 3.47 -8.17 -0.22
C ALA A 201 4.47 -9.33 -0.21
N CYS A 202 3.98 -10.57 -0.24
CA CYS A 202 4.82 -11.77 -0.33
C CYS A 202 5.61 -11.83 -1.63
N ALA A 203 4.98 -11.59 -2.78
CA ALA A 203 5.64 -11.61 -4.08
C ALA A 203 6.76 -10.56 -4.18
N ASN A 204 6.50 -9.33 -3.72
CA ASN A 204 7.48 -8.23 -3.76
C ASN A 204 8.62 -8.44 -2.77
N LEU A 205 8.34 -8.93 -1.56
CA LEU A 205 9.38 -9.30 -0.60
C LEU A 205 10.30 -10.37 -1.19
N ARG A 206 9.75 -11.44 -1.77
CA ARG A 206 10.52 -12.51 -2.43
C ARG A 206 11.36 -12.01 -3.59
N LEU A 207 10.81 -11.11 -4.40
CA LEU A 207 11.56 -10.51 -5.49
C LEU A 207 12.81 -9.79 -4.97
N ILE A 208 12.70 -9.05 -3.88
CA ILE A 208 13.84 -8.31 -3.32
C ILE A 208 14.79 -9.27 -2.57
N GLN A 209 14.26 -10.24 -1.81
CA GLN A 209 15.05 -11.30 -1.19
C GLN A 209 15.93 -12.04 -2.21
N SER A 210 15.40 -12.34 -3.40
CA SER A 210 16.16 -13.01 -4.47
C SER A 210 17.43 -12.24 -4.89
N LYS A 211 17.38 -10.90 -4.82
CA LYS A 211 18.51 -10.01 -5.11
C LYS A 211 19.50 -9.88 -3.95
N GLN A 212 19.10 -10.30 -2.74
CA GLN A 212 19.84 -10.13 -1.50
C GLN A 212 20.41 -11.44 -0.94
N ARG A 213 20.31 -12.55 -1.70
CA ARG A 213 20.76 -13.89 -1.27
C ARG A 213 22.27 -14.01 -1.01
N THR A 214 23.08 -13.07 -1.48
CA THR A 214 24.52 -13.02 -1.15
C THR A 214 24.80 -12.55 0.27
N LYS A 215 23.82 -11.85 0.89
CA LYS A 215 23.96 -11.23 2.21
C LYS A 215 23.12 -11.92 3.28
N TYR A 216 22.00 -12.53 2.90
CA TYR A 216 21.05 -13.13 3.83
C TYR A 216 20.60 -14.52 3.37
N ASN A 217 20.24 -15.36 4.33
CA ASN A 217 19.59 -16.64 4.15
C ASN A 217 18.09 -16.49 4.37
N PHE A 218 17.29 -16.83 3.35
CA PHE A 218 15.83 -16.76 3.40
C PHE A 218 15.20 -18.14 3.27
N TYR A 219 14.24 -18.41 4.16
CA TYR A 219 13.38 -19.59 4.13
C TYR A 219 11.93 -19.15 3.96
N ASP A 220 11.37 -19.34 2.77
CA ASP A 220 10.00 -18.93 2.49
C ASP A 220 9.05 -20.13 2.58
N THR A 221 7.94 -19.97 3.29
CA THR A 221 6.89 -20.98 3.38
C THR A 221 5.53 -20.35 3.11
N ASP A 222 4.81 -20.94 2.17
CA ASP A 222 3.42 -20.59 1.87
C ASP A 222 2.45 -21.46 2.66
N PHE A 223 1.33 -20.86 3.07
CA PHE A 223 0.19 -21.57 3.60
C PHE A 223 -1.11 -20.85 3.20
N ASP A 224 -2.24 -21.49 3.43
CA ASP A 224 -3.55 -20.88 3.25
C ASP A 224 -4.38 -21.07 4.51
N SER A 225 -4.63 -19.99 5.25
CA SER A 225 -5.46 -20.06 6.48
C SER A 225 -6.94 -20.34 6.20
N GLY A 226 -7.39 -20.32 4.94
CA GLY A 226 -8.69 -20.86 4.54
C GLY A 226 -8.73 -22.39 4.59
N LEU A 227 -7.57 -23.05 4.49
CA LEU A 227 -7.40 -24.50 4.43
C LEU A 227 -6.60 -25.07 5.62
N THR A 228 -6.00 -24.19 6.43
CA THR A 228 -5.09 -24.56 7.52
C THR A 228 -5.72 -24.24 8.87
N SER A 229 -5.85 -25.26 9.72
CA SER A 229 -6.29 -25.10 11.12
C SER A 229 -5.18 -25.32 12.13
N ASP A 230 -4.09 -26.02 11.76
CA ASP A 230 -2.93 -26.26 12.61
C ASP A 230 -1.67 -25.56 12.04
N TYR A 231 -1.14 -24.61 12.81
CA TYR A 231 0.05 -23.84 12.44
C TYR A 231 1.36 -24.45 12.96
N ARG A 232 1.30 -25.51 13.77
CA ARG A 232 2.49 -26.14 14.37
C ARG A 232 3.51 -26.61 13.34
N PRO A 233 3.15 -27.22 12.19
CA PRO A 233 4.15 -27.67 11.23
C PRO A 233 4.98 -26.52 10.64
N PHE A 234 4.31 -25.40 10.33
CA PHE A 234 4.96 -24.21 9.77
C PHE A 234 5.90 -23.56 10.79
N LEU A 235 5.45 -23.43 12.04
CA LEU A 235 6.26 -22.83 13.12
C LEU A 235 7.39 -23.74 13.58
N SER A 236 7.18 -25.06 13.61
CA SER A 236 8.24 -26.03 13.95
C SER A 236 9.37 -26.01 12.94
N ARG A 237 9.03 -25.87 11.64
CA ARG A 237 10.02 -25.65 10.60
C ARG A 237 10.69 -24.28 10.72
N ALA A 238 9.93 -23.22 10.96
CA ALA A 238 10.52 -21.90 11.19
C ALA A 238 11.50 -21.89 12.37
N LYS A 239 11.18 -22.65 13.44
CA LYS A 239 12.01 -22.84 14.63
C LYS A 239 13.38 -23.44 14.31
N THR A 240 13.47 -24.34 13.34
CA THR A 240 14.74 -24.93 12.89
C THR A 240 15.50 -24.02 11.95
N ASP A 241 14.78 -23.26 11.14
CA ASP A 241 15.35 -22.48 10.03
C ASP A 241 15.92 -21.13 10.48
N SER A 242 15.27 -20.43 11.42
CA SER A 242 15.71 -19.09 11.86
C SER A 242 15.20 -18.68 13.25
N ARG A 243 15.70 -17.53 13.74
CA ARG A 243 15.17 -16.84 14.93
C ARG A 243 14.33 -15.61 14.58
N VAL A 244 14.41 -15.12 13.34
CA VAL A 244 13.67 -13.96 12.85
C VAL A 244 12.58 -14.44 11.90
N ILE A 245 11.33 -14.33 12.31
CA ILE A 245 10.17 -14.88 11.61
C ILE A 245 9.26 -13.74 11.16
N VAL A 246 9.08 -13.62 9.85
CA VAL A 246 8.19 -12.62 9.24
C VAL A 246 6.85 -13.27 8.94
N LEU A 247 5.77 -12.67 9.45
CA LEU A 247 4.40 -13.10 9.24
C LEU A 247 3.67 -12.11 8.31
N ILE A 248 3.25 -12.59 7.13
CA ILE A 248 2.42 -11.83 6.20
C ILE A 248 1.05 -12.51 6.14
N THR A 249 0.19 -12.16 7.09
CA THR A 249 -1.16 -12.73 7.25
C THR A 249 -2.11 -11.75 7.95
N HIS A 250 -3.39 -12.13 8.05
CA HIS A 250 -4.43 -11.39 8.75
C HIS A 250 -4.19 -11.35 10.28
N PRO A 251 -4.51 -10.25 11.00
CA PRO A 251 -4.24 -10.13 12.44
C PRO A 251 -4.81 -11.27 13.30
N ARG A 252 -6.02 -11.75 12.97
CA ARG A 252 -6.61 -12.91 13.66
C ARG A 252 -5.76 -14.18 13.50
N ILE A 253 -5.25 -14.44 12.30
CA ILE A 253 -4.43 -15.61 12.01
C ILE A 253 -3.08 -15.49 12.69
N MET A 254 -2.50 -14.29 12.64
CA MET A 254 -1.28 -13.95 13.37
C MET A 254 -1.39 -14.27 14.86
N ARG A 255 -2.51 -13.93 15.51
CA ARG A 255 -2.74 -14.30 16.91
C ARG A 255 -2.73 -15.82 17.13
N GLU A 256 -3.44 -16.58 16.31
CA GLU A 256 -3.45 -18.04 16.42
C GLU A 256 -2.04 -18.63 16.22
N MET A 257 -1.25 -18.05 15.30
CA MET A 257 0.16 -18.42 15.13
C MET A 257 0.99 -18.05 16.37
N MET A 258 0.78 -16.88 17.00
CA MET A 258 1.50 -16.51 18.21
C MET A 258 1.14 -17.39 19.42
N LEU A 259 -0.13 -17.81 19.56
CA LEU A 259 -0.53 -18.80 20.56
C LEU A 259 0.14 -20.15 20.31
N THR A 260 0.23 -20.56 19.04
CA THR A 260 0.95 -21.79 18.66
C THR A 260 2.45 -21.66 18.93
N ALA A 261 3.05 -20.49 18.65
CA ALA A 261 4.45 -20.21 18.91
C ALA A 261 4.77 -20.26 20.41
N HIS A 262 3.88 -19.73 21.26
CA HIS A 262 3.99 -19.84 22.71
C HIS A 262 3.99 -21.30 23.17
N ALA A 263 3.07 -22.12 22.66
CA ALA A 263 3.03 -23.56 22.94
C ALA A 263 4.27 -24.33 22.43
N LEU A 264 5.04 -23.73 21.51
CA LEU A 264 6.31 -24.25 21.00
C LEU A 264 7.53 -23.58 21.66
N GLU A 265 7.34 -22.83 22.74
CA GLU A 265 8.39 -22.10 23.48
C GLU A 265 9.17 -21.13 22.58
N MET A 266 8.49 -20.48 21.65
CA MET A 266 9.08 -19.50 20.73
C MET A 266 8.82 -18.05 21.17
N THR A 267 8.15 -17.81 22.30
CA THR A 267 7.91 -16.44 22.83
C THR A 267 8.84 -16.06 23.98
N ASN A 268 9.79 -16.92 24.34
CA ASN A 268 10.71 -16.77 25.48
C ASN A 268 11.86 -15.75 25.29
N GLY A 269 11.75 -14.84 24.31
CA GLY A 269 12.80 -13.87 23.97
C GLY A 269 13.85 -14.35 22.95
N GLU A 270 13.91 -15.65 22.64
CA GLU A 270 14.88 -16.19 21.66
C GLU A 270 14.48 -15.93 20.20
N TYR A 271 13.20 -15.67 19.93
CA TYR A 271 12.67 -15.46 18.58
C TYR A 271 12.05 -14.07 18.46
N VAL A 272 12.19 -13.49 17.28
CA VAL A 272 11.57 -12.22 16.92
C VAL A 272 10.52 -12.49 15.84
N PHE A 273 9.28 -12.09 16.12
CA PHE A 273 8.18 -12.12 15.16
C PHE A 273 7.93 -10.73 14.60
N LEU A 274 8.04 -10.58 13.29
CA LEU A 274 7.79 -9.34 12.56
C LEU A 274 6.51 -9.48 11.75
N ALA A 275 5.61 -8.50 11.86
CA ALA A 275 4.32 -8.52 11.21
C ALA A 275 4.28 -7.56 10.02
N GLY A 276 3.94 -8.08 8.83
CA GLY A 276 3.59 -7.25 7.67
C GLY A 276 2.19 -6.62 7.87
N THR A 277 2.11 -5.29 7.90
CA THR A 277 0.85 -4.59 8.19
C THR A 277 0.46 -3.62 7.08
N ILE A 278 -0.85 -3.45 6.87
CA ILE A 278 -1.40 -2.41 5.98
C ILE A 278 -1.90 -1.22 6.76
N THR A 279 -2.16 -0.14 6.03
CA THR A 279 -3.04 0.94 6.46
C THR A 279 -4.31 0.38 7.10
N ARG A 280 -4.69 0.97 8.24
CA ARG A 280 -5.85 0.50 9.01
C ARG A 280 -7.10 0.60 8.14
N VAL A 281 -7.80 -0.52 7.99
CA VAL A 281 -9.09 -0.59 7.31
C VAL A 281 -10.12 -1.19 8.24
N PRO A 282 -11.39 -0.72 8.21
CA PRO A 282 -12.41 -1.17 9.15
C PRO A 282 -12.61 -2.70 9.18
N THR A 283 -12.42 -3.38 8.06
CA THR A 283 -12.68 -4.82 7.89
C THR A 283 -11.56 -5.74 8.37
N ARG A 284 -10.36 -5.23 8.66
CA ARG A 284 -9.19 -6.04 9.08
C ARG A 284 -9.13 -6.25 10.60
N GLY A 285 -9.68 -5.32 11.36
CA GLY A 285 -9.46 -5.24 12.81
C GLY A 285 -8.02 -4.80 13.18
N PRO A 286 -7.77 -4.43 14.44
CA PRO A 286 -6.44 -4.05 14.90
C PRO A 286 -5.52 -5.27 15.01
N ILE A 287 -4.21 -5.03 14.90
CA ILE A 287 -3.22 -5.98 15.41
C ILE A 287 -3.20 -5.80 16.93
N THR A 288 -3.77 -6.77 17.62
CA THR A 288 -3.91 -6.79 19.07
C THR A 288 -3.74 -8.21 19.57
N TRP A 289 -3.32 -8.39 20.82
CA TRP A 289 -3.33 -9.68 21.49
C TRP A 289 -4.70 -9.97 22.14
N LYS A 290 -5.46 -8.91 22.47
CA LYS A 290 -6.70 -8.96 23.23
C LYS A 290 -7.92 -9.16 22.31
N PHE A 291 -8.54 -10.33 22.39
CA PHE A 291 -9.73 -10.73 21.62
C PHE A 291 -10.94 -11.08 22.51
N GLY A 292 -10.77 -11.15 23.83
CA GLY A 292 -11.86 -11.43 24.77
C GLY A 292 -12.34 -12.89 24.76
N ASP A 293 -11.49 -13.82 24.32
CA ASP A 293 -11.82 -15.25 24.17
C ASP A 293 -11.26 -16.15 25.28
N GLY A 294 -10.74 -15.55 26.36
CA GLY A 294 -10.12 -16.26 27.49
C GLY A 294 -8.68 -16.72 27.26
N ARG A 295 -8.09 -16.48 26.07
CA ARG A 295 -6.68 -16.81 25.76
C ARG A 295 -5.77 -15.58 25.69
N ASP A 296 -6.29 -14.42 26.10
CA ASP A 296 -5.58 -13.14 26.00
C ASP A 296 -4.36 -13.08 26.94
N GLU A 297 -4.46 -13.69 28.12
CA GLU A 297 -3.40 -13.67 29.14
C GLU A 297 -2.16 -14.46 28.72
N VAL A 298 -2.33 -15.46 27.84
CA VAL A 298 -1.24 -16.30 27.32
C VAL A 298 -0.19 -15.48 26.58
N LEU A 299 -0.61 -14.43 25.86
CA LEU A 299 0.28 -13.57 25.09
C LEU A 299 0.76 -12.33 25.86
N PHE A 300 0.21 -12.07 27.04
CA PHE A 300 0.54 -10.88 27.83
C PHE A 300 1.79 -11.06 28.71
N LEU A 301 2.11 -12.30 29.10
CA LEU A 301 3.11 -12.58 30.13
C LEU A 301 4.57 -12.35 29.70
N ASP A 302 4.87 -12.17 28.41
CA ASP A 302 6.26 -12.03 27.90
C ASP A 302 6.64 -10.59 27.46
N VAL A 303 5.74 -9.60 27.55
CA VAL A 303 6.05 -8.20 27.13
C VAL A 303 6.54 -7.33 28.31
N GLY A 304 6.79 -7.94 29.47
CA GLY A 304 6.99 -7.25 30.75
C GLY A 304 8.15 -7.76 31.61
N ALA A 305 9.26 -8.19 31.02
CA ALA A 305 10.51 -8.47 31.72
C ALA A 305 11.69 -7.75 31.05
#